data_AF-A0A5C7M631-F1
#
_entry.id   AF-A0A5C7M631-F1
#
_cell.length_a   1.000
_cell.length_b   1.000
_cell.length_c   1.000
_cell.angle_alpha   90.00
_cell.angle_beta   90.00
_cell.angle_gamma   90.00
#
_symmetry.space_group_name_H-M   'P 1'
#
loop_
_entity.id
_entity.type
_entity.pdbx_description
1 polymer ?
#
loop_
_entity_poly.entity_id
_entity_poly.type
_entity_poly.pdbx_seq_one_letter_code
_entity_poly.pdbx_strand_id
1 'polypeptide(L)' 'MKVETADISRWFSGPELAQQLGITPQRVSQLRLKGRLSGAVERGGRWFYPAEAAQEYNRLSHKPGRVPKK' A
#
# COMPACT_ATOMS: atom_id res chain seq x y z
N MET A 1 -7.09 9.88 25.50
CA MET A 1 -7.49 9.27 24.21
C MET A 1 -6.47 9.73 23.18
N LYS A 2 -5.53 8.87 22.77
CA LYS A 2 -4.58 9.21 21.70
C LYS A 2 -5.35 9.05 20.40
N VAL A 3 -5.83 10.16 19.86
CA VAL A 3 -6.23 10.22 18.45
C VAL A 3 -4.99 9.82 17.67
N GLU A 4 -5.03 8.64 17.06
CA GLU A 4 -4.09 8.19 16.04
C GLU A 4 -4.12 9.25 14.95
N THR A 5 -3.20 10.22 15.03
CA THR A 5 -2.81 11.01 13.88
C THR A 5 -2.27 9.99 12.89
N ALA A 6 -3.16 9.47 12.04
CA ALA A 6 -2.76 8.86 10.79
C ALA A 6 -1.74 9.83 10.21
N ASP A 7 -0.51 9.36 9.99
CA ASP A 7 0.57 10.13 9.38
C ASP A 7 0.17 10.32 7.91
N ILE A 8 -0.83 11.18 7.66
CA ILE A 8 -1.39 11.51 6.34
C ILE A 8 -0.37 12.29 5.49
N SER A 9 0.78 12.65 6.07
CA SER A 9 1.90 13.27 5.37
C SER A 9 3.04 12.31 5.04
N ARG A 10 3.01 11.03 5.48
CA ARG A 10 4.03 10.05 5.11
C ARG A 10 3.75 9.50 3.71
N TRP A 11 4.66 9.81 2.80
CA TRP A 11 4.81 9.06 1.57
C TRP A 11 5.74 7.88 1.84
N PHE A 12 5.26 6.68 1.60
CA PHE A 12 6.05 5.46 1.71
C PHE A 12 6.66 5.13 0.36
N SER A 13 7.94 4.77 0.35
CA SER A 13 8.53 4.13 -0.81
C SER A 13 7.92 2.74 -1.03
N GLY A 14 7.91 2.24 -2.27
CA GLY A 14 7.45 0.88 -2.58
C GLY A 14 7.89 -0.22 -1.60
N PRO A 15 9.17 -0.32 -1.20
CA PRO A 15 9.61 -1.31 -0.21
C PRO A 15 9.13 -1.02 1.22
N GLU A 16 9.01 0.24 1.64
CA GLU A 16 8.46 0.57 2.96
C GLU A 16 6.98 0.24 3.06
N LEU A 17 6.20 0.57 2.02
CA LEU A 17 4.79 0.21 1.96
C LEU A 17 4.63 -1.32 2.00
N ALA A 18 5.50 -2.05 1.29
CA ALA A 18 5.50 -3.50 1.29
C ALA A 18 5.71 -4.07 2.71
N GLN A 19 6.68 -3.53 3.45
CA GLN A 19 6.92 -3.93 4.84
C GLN A 19 5.75 -3.59 5.76
N GLN A 20 5.18 -2.39 5.62
CA GLN A 20 4.04 -1.94 6.43
C GLN A 20 2.79 -2.80 6.18
N LEU A 21 2.59 -3.22 4.94
CA LEU A 21 1.48 -4.09 4.53
C LEU A 21 1.77 -5.58 4.73
N GLY A 22 2.99 -5.96 5.12
CA GLY A 22 3.41 -7.36 5.24
C GLY A 22 3.37 -8.14 3.92
N ILE A 23 3.56 -7.46 2.79
CA ILE A 23 3.55 -8.08 1.45
C ILE A 23 4.89 -7.90 0.74
N THR A 24 5.07 -8.59 -0.39
CA THR A 24 6.27 -8.40 -1.23
C THR A 24 6.19 -7.11 -2.04
N PRO A 25 7.33 -6.45 -2.32
CA PRO A 25 7.37 -5.24 -3.17
C PRO A 25 6.84 -5.53 -4.59
N GLN A 26 7.01 -6.75 -5.08
CA GLN A 26 6.43 -7.18 -6.35
C GLN A 26 4.89 -7.17 -6.31
N ARG A 27 4.30 -7.49 -5.16
CA ARG A 27 2.85 -7.42 -4.95
C ARG A 27 2.36 -5.97 -4.90
N VAL A 28 3.13 -5.06 -4.31
CA VAL A 28 2.87 -3.60 -4.37
C VAL A 28 2.84 -3.12 -5.83
N SER A 29 3.82 -3.50 -6.64
CA SER A 29 3.82 -3.18 -8.08
C SER A 29 2.61 -3.76 -8.81
N GLN A 30 2.20 -5.00 -8.53
CA GLN A 30 0.98 -5.58 -9.10
C GLN A 30 -0.29 -4.85 -8.67
N LEU A 31 -0.38 -4.41 -7.41
CA LEU A 31 -1.53 -3.67 -6.89
C LEU A 31 -1.63 -2.29 -7.54
N ARG A 32 -0.50 -1.62 -7.73
CA ARG A 32 -0.40 -0.39 -8.52
C ARG A 32 -0.89 -0.62 -9.95
N LEU A 33 -0.38 -1.64 -10.65
CA LEU A 33 -0.78 -1.96 -12.03
C LEU A 33 -2.27 -2.31 -12.15
N LYS A 34 -2.87 -2.87 -11.09
CA LYS A 34 -4.31 -3.16 -11.01
C LYS A 34 -5.17 -1.97 -10.62
N GLY A 35 -4.59 -0.78 -10.41
CA GLY A 35 -5.31 0.41 -9.93
C GLY A 35 -5.87 0.24 -8.51
N ARG A 36 -5.27 -0.65 -7.71
CA ARG A 36 -5.69 -0.94 -6.32
C ARG A 36 -5.00 -0.05 -5.29
N LEU A 37 -4.00 0.72 -5.72
CA LEU A 37 -3.30 1.73 -4.92
C LEU A 37 -3.48 3.07 -5.64
N SER A 38 -4.43 3.87 -5.18
CA SER A 38 -4.62 5.24 -5.66
C SER A 38 -3.59 6.18 -5.05
N GLY A 39 -3.26 7.25 -5.78
CA GLY A 39 -2.34 8.29 -5.32
C GLY A 39 -0.85 7.92 -5.38
N ALA A 40 -0.48 6.81 -6.02
CA ALA A 40 0.92 6.48 -6.25
C ALA A 40 1.57 7.52 -7.20
N VAL A 41 2.69 8.11 -6.76
CA VAL A 41 3.44 9.12 -7.52
C VAL A 41 4.84 8.57 -7.82
N GLU A 42 5.27 8.72 -9.07
CA GLU A 42 6.65 8.44 -9.44
C GLU A 42 7.51 9.69 -9.23
N ARG A 43 8.61 9.57 -8.49
CA ARG A 43 9.66 10.58 -8.42
C ARG A 43 11.03 9.95 -8.60
N GLY A 44 11.76 10.40 -9.62
CA GLY A 44 13.14 9.96 -9.87
C GLY A 44 13.27 8.45 -10.08
N GLY A 45 12.31 7.81 -10.76
CA GLY A 45 12.30 6.37 -11.00
C GLY A 45 11.91 5.51 -9.79
N ARG A 46 11.45 6.13 -8.69
CA ARG A 46 10.89 5.42 -7.53
C ARG A 46 9.42 5.76 -7.34
N TRP A 47 8.65 4.73 -7.00
CA TRP A 47 7.23 4.86 -6.67
C TRP A 47 7.05 5.17 -5.19
N PHE A 48 6.32 6.24 -4.94
CA PHE A 48 5.92 6.70 -3.62
C PHE A 48 4.41 6.58 -3.49
N TYR A 49 3.96 6.13 -2.33
CA TYR A 49 2.58 5.82 -2.04
C TYR A 49 2.14 6.56 -0.77
N PRO A 50 0.98 7.21 -0.76
CA PRO A 50 0.46 7.83 0.45
C PRO A 50 0.05 6.75 1.46
N ALA A 51 0.05 7.11 2.75
CA ALA A 51 -0.47 6.24 3.81
C ALA A 51 -1.90 5.74 3.55
N GLU A 52 -2.74 6.56 2.90
CA GLU A 52 -4.09 6.17 2.47
C GLU A 52 -4.10 4.95 1.53
N ALA A 53 -3.05 4.76 0.72
CA ALA A 53 -2.96 3.60 -0.16
C ALA A 53 -2.86 2.28 0.64
N ALA A 54 -2.26 2.32 1.84
CA ALA A 54 -2.22 1.18 2.74
C ALA A 54 -3.61 0.88 3.33
N GLN A 55 -4.36 1.93 3.67
CA GLN A 55 -5.74 1.81 4.17
C GLN A 55 -6.67 1.26 3.09
N GLU A 56 -6.54 1.76 1.86
CA GLU A 56 -7.28 1.26 0.70
C GLU A 56 -6.96 -0.22 0.44
N TYR A 57 -5.68 -0.61 0.56
CA TYR A 57 -5.30 -2.01 0.47
C TYR A 57 -5.99 -2.86 1.55
N ASN A 58 -5.98 -2.43 2.81
CA ASN A 58 -6.62 -3.17 3.90
C ASN A 58 -8.15 -3.27 3.70
N ARG A 59 -8.78 -2.18 3.24
CA ARG A 59 -10.20 -2.12 2.87
C ARG A 59 -10.55 -3.09 1.73
N LEU A 60 -9.69 -3.18 0.72
CA LEU A 60 -9.89 -4.05 -0.44
C LEU A 60 -9.51 -5.51 -0.15
N SER A 61 -8.54 -5.76 0.72
CA SER A 61 -8.14 -7.09 1.21
C SER A 61 -9.19 -7.69 2.16
N HIS A 62 -10.04 -6.87 2.79
CA HIS A 62 -11.19 -7.34 3.56
C HIS A 62 -12.29 -8.03 2.72
N LYS A 63 -12.10 -8.21 1.40
CA LYS A 63 -12.82 -9.26 0.67
C LYS A 63 -12.17 -10.62 0.96
N PRO A 64 -12.83 -11.55 1.69
CA PRO A 64 -12.29 -12.89 1.93
C PRO A 64 -12.27 -13.62 0.59
N GLY A 65 -11.11 -13.71 -0.06
CA GLY A 65 -11.12 -14.20 -1.43
C GLY A 65 -9.83 -14.74 -2.04
N ARG A 66 -8.64 -14.55 -1.46
CA ARG A 66 -7.44 -15.25 -1.95
C ARG A 66 -6.43 -15.50 -0.84
N VAL A 67 -6.60 -16.64 -0.17
CA VAL A 67 -5.46 -17.38 0.36
C VAL A 67 -4.57 -17.81 -0.82
N PRO A 68 -3.25 -17.53 -0.82
CA PRO A 68 -2.36 -18.19 -1.75
C PRO A 68 -2.31 -19.68 -1.40
N LYS A 69 -2.60 -20.55 -2.38
CA LYS A 69 -2.39 -21.99 -2.23
C LYS A 69 -0.89 -22.25 -2.03
N LYS A 70 -0.59 -23.08 -1.02
CA LYS A 70 0.74 -23.66 -0.76
C LYS A 70 1.27 -24.39 -1.98
#